data_AF-A0AAV5SPP0-F1
#
_entry.id   AF-A0AAV5SPP0-F1
#
_cell.length_a   1.000
_cell.length_b   1.000
_cell.length_c   1.000
_cell.angle_alpha   90.00
_cell.angle_beta   90.00
_cell.angle_gamma   90.00
#
_symmetry.space_group_name_H-M   'P 1'
#
loop_
_entity.id
_entity.type
_entity.pdbx_description
1 polymer ?
#
loop_
_entity_poly.entity_id
_entity_poly.type
_entity_poly.pdbx_seq_one_letter_code
_entity_poly.pdbx_strand_id
1 'polypeptide(L)'
;NYPMRAVTCLYSAFLFLLSIQQIIANEGRIHCGNALFCFPNKTSSDFEYYNKISKELEAIVRKGVEENSTSLPMVEGSTLFRKLTEVRKFLCEDFSMTGFLLDENIKNWTTQCVWNGRDYNGICMPAPFKTDVIYYYVEKNEWKKRLQRYREKIGCSAREVSKAETAEEQFVCRQRCLSAGISYVASMIMIVSFCVSFMINCV
;
A
#
# COMPACT_ATOMS: atom_id res chain seq x y z
N ASN A 1 -7.56 39.99 -39.39
CA ASN A 1 -6.80 39.41 -38.25
C ASN A 1 -7.63 38.63 -37.21
N TYR A 2 -8.97 38.71 -37.22
CA TYR A 2 -9.82 37.90 -36.33
C TYR A 2 -9.82 36.37 -36.55
N PRO A 3 -9.81 35.82 -37.79
CA PRO A 3 -9.92 34.36 -37.95
C PRO A 3 -8.67 33.63 -37.47
N MET A 4 -7.49 34.28 -37.56
CA MET A 4 -6.23 33.67 -37.14
C MET A 4 -6.17 33.47 -35.62
N ARG A 5 -6.60 34.47 -34.82
CA ARG A 5 -6.67 34.37 -33.34
C ARG A 5 -7.65 33.29 -32.85
N ALA A 6 -8.80 33.15 -33.51
CA ALA A 6 -9.79 32.13 -33.16
C ALA A 6 -9.24 30.71 -33.38
N VAL A 7 -8.50 30.49 -34.47
CA VAL A 7 -7.84 29.22 -34.76
C VAL A 7 -6.74 28.92 -33.75
N THR A 8 -5.93 29.91 -33.34
CA THR A 8 -4.89 29.72 -32.31
C THR A 8 -5.48 29.36 -30.94
N CYS A 9 -6.61 29.99 -30.58
CA CYS A 9 -7.26 29.73 -29.29
C CYS A 9 -7.91 28.33 -29.25
N LEU A 10 -8.52 27.89 -30.36
CA LEU A 10 -9.06 26.52 -30.50
C LEU A 10 -7.96 25.45 -30.49
N TYR A 11 -6.83 25.71 -31.14
CA TYR A 11 -5.69 24.77 -31.14
C TYR A 11 -5.08 24.63 -29.74
N SER A 12 -4.99 25.74 -29.00
CA SER A 12 -4.51 25.75 -27.61
C SER A 12 -5.44 24.95 -26.68
N ALA A 13 -6.76 25.08 -26.86
CA ALA A 13 -7.76 24.31 -26.11
C ALA A 13 -7.72 22.81 -26.46
N PHE A 14 -7.46 22.47 -27.71
CA PHE A 14 -7.36 21.07 -28.15
C PHE A 14 -6.11 20.38 -27.59
N LEU A 15 -4.96 21.07 -27.57
CA LEU A 15 -3.74 20.59 -26.92
C LEU A 15 -3.91 20.42 -25.40
N PHE A 16 -4.69 21.30 -24.76
CA PHE A 16 -5.04 21.17 -23.35
C PHE A 16 -5.87 19.89 -23.07
N LEU A 17 -6.86 19.59 -23.90
CA LEU A 17 -7.65 18.35 -23.76
C LEU A 17 -6.81 17.08 -23.99
N LEU A 18 -5.87 17.11 -24.95
CA LEU A 18 -4.95 15.99 -25.21
C LEU A 18 -3.98 15.74 -24.05
N SER A 19 -3.43 16.81 -23.45
CA SER A 19 -2.55 16.68 -22.28
C SER A 19 -3.29 16.18 -21.05
N ILE A 20 -4.56 16.57 -20.84
CA ILE A 20 -5.41 15.97 -19.80
C ILE A 20 -5.60 14.47 -20.02
N GLN A 21 -5.85 14.03 -21.27
CA GLN A 21 -5.98 12.60 -21.58
C GLN A 21 -4.69 11.81 -21.31
N GLN A 22 -3.51 12.37 -21.61
CA GLN A 22 -2.23 11.74 -21.28
C GLN A 22 -1.95 11.65 -19.77
N ILE A 23 -2.41 12.64 -18.98
CA ILE A 23 -2.31 12.61 -17.52
C ILE A 23 -3.22 11.50 -16.95
N ILE A 24 -4.42 11.32 -17.51
CA ILE A 24 -5.37 10.29 -17.07
C ILE A 24 -4.90 8.88 -17.49
N ALA A 25 -4.20 8.75 -18.62
CA ALA A 25 -3.71 7.48 -19.15
C ALA A 25 -2.41 6.96 -18.51
N ASN A 26 -1.78 7.75 -17.63
CA ASN A 26 -0.58 7.31 -16.92
C ASN A 26 -1.00 6.56 -15.65
N GLU A 27 -1.30 5.27 -15.81
CA GLU A 27 -1.34 4.32 -14.69
C GLU A 27 -0.10 4.54 -13.83
N GLY A 28 -0.30 4.72 -12.53
CA GLY A 28 0.71 5.16 -11.56
C GLY A 28 1.96 4.28 -11.59
N ARG A 29 2.95 4.68 -12.40
CA ARG A 29 4.29 4.10 -12.35
C ARG A 29 4.89 4.50 -11.01
N ILE A 30 5.13 3.52 -10.15
CA ILE A 30 5.87 3.70 -8.91
C ILE A 30 7.28 4.13 -9.30
N HIS A 31 7.58 5.41 -9.13
CA HIS A 31 8.93 5.92 -9.27
C HIS A 31 9.64 5.73 -7.93
N CYS A 32 10.38 4.64 -7.75
CA CYS A 32 11.33 4.48 -6.62
C CYS A 32 12.60 5.37 -6.82
N GLY A 33 12.43 6.53 -7.46
CA GLY A 33 13.41 7.53 -7.88
C GLY A 33 13.17 8.92 -7.25
N ASN A 34 14.13 9.37 -6.44
CA ASN A 34 14.36 10.67 -5.79
C ASN A 34 13.42 11.15 -4.65
N ALA A 35 13.96 10.94 -3.43
CA ALA A 35 13.83 11.68 -2.16
C ALA A 35 12.53 11.58 -1.32
N LEU A 36 12.40 10.50 -0.55
CA LEU A 36 12.14 10.43 0.92
C LEU A 36 12.59 9.04 1.42
N PHE A 37 13.12 8.93 2.64
CA PHE A 37 13.83 7.74 3.12
C PHE A 37 13.08 7.02 4.26
N CYS A 38 12.90 5.70 4.17
CA CYS A 38 12.68 4.84 5.32
C CYS A 38 14.02 4.66 6.04
N PHE A 39 14.11 5.20 7.25
CA PHE A 39 15.28 4.95 8.08
C PHE A 39 15.25 3.49 8.53
N PRO A 40 16.31 2.71 8.27
CA PRO A 40 16.39 1.33 8.72
C PRO A 40 16.46 1.33 10.24
N ASN A 41 15.31 1.16 10.89
CA ASN A 41 15.28 0.73 12.29
C ASN A 41 15.27 -0.79 12.28
N LYS A 42 16.26 -1.42 12.92
CA LYS A 42 16.41 -2.88 12.91
C LYS A 42 15.28 -3.60 13.64
N THR A 43 14.51 -2.87 14.45
CA THR A 43 13.34 -3.36 15.16
C THR A 43 12.30 -2.25 15.18
N SER A 44 11.33 -2.27 14.27
CA SER A 44 10.09 -1.55 14.55
C SER A 44 9.43 -2.29 15.72
N SER A 45 9.41 -1.65 16.89
CA SER A 45 8.71 -2.15 18.08
C SER A 45 7.28 -2.60 17.76
N ASP A 46 6.65 -1.92 16.81
CA ASP A 46 5.29 -2.18 16.39
C ASP A 46 5.19 -3.49 15.61
N PHE A 47 6.13 -3.78 14.72
CA PHE A 47 6.13 -5.03 13.97
C PHE A 47 6.40 -6.25 14.85
N GLU A 48 7.37 -6.14 15.76
CA GLU A 48 7.62 -7.20 16.73
C GLU A 48 6.40 -7.42 17.63
N TYR A 49 5.74 -6.33 18.03
CA TYR A 49 4.46 -6.37 18.74
C TYR A 49 3.38 -7.11 17.92
N TYR A 50 3.14 -6.74 16.67
CA TYR A 50 2.13 -7.41 15.84
C TYR A 50 2.46 -8.87 15.54
N ASN A 51 3.73 -9.21 15.33
CA ASN A 51 4.19 -10.58 15.16
C ASN A 51 3.93 -11.41 16.43
N LYS A 52 4.20 -10.85 17.61
CA LYS A 52 3.89 -11.50 18.88
C LYS A 52 2.39 -11.75 19.04
N ILE A 53 1.57 -10.72 18.80
CA ILE A 53 0.11 -10.83 18.90
C ILE A 53 -0.44 -11.84 17.87
N SER A 54 0.08 -11.84 16.64
CA SER A 54 -0.31 -12.80 15.60
C SER A 54 -0.09 -14.25 16.05
N LYS A 55 1.06 -14.55 16.65
CA LYS A 55 1.36 -15.89 17.21
C LYS A 55 0.46 -16.27 18.37
N GLU A 56 0.12 -15.32 19.24
CA GLU A 56 -0.83 -15.54 20.34
C GLU A 56 -2.23 -15.87 19.81
N LEU A 57 -2.72 -15.11 18.81
CA LEU A 57 -4.00 -15.35 18.15
C LEU A 57 -4.05 -16.72 17.44
N GLU A 58 -2.97 -17.09 16.75
CA GLU A 58 -2.88 -18.40 16.09
C GLU A 58 -2.95 -19.55 17.10
N ALA A 59 -2.21 -19.47 18.21
CA ALA A 59 -2.22 -20.50 19.24
C ALA A 59 -3.61 -20.69 19.87
N ILE A 60 -4.30 -19.56 20.09
CA ILE A 60 -5.69 -19.47 20.54
C ILE A 60 -6.61 -20.20 19.57
N VAL A 61 -6.56 -19.87 18.27
CA VAL A 61 -7.39 -20.51 17.23
C VAL A 61 -7.14 -22.00 17.15
N ARG A 62 -5.86 -22.43 17.13
CA ARG A 62 -5.50 -23.85 17.06
C ARG A 62 -6.06 -24.64 18.24
N LYS A 63 -5.95 -24.09 19.45
CA LYS A 63 -6.51 -24.71 20.65
C LYS A 63 -8.03 -24.84 20.58
N GLY A 64 -8.74 -23.83 20.07
CA GLY A 64 -10.20 -23.88 19.90
C GLY A 64 -10.65 -24.95 18.89
N VAL A 65 -9.87 -25.16 17.81
CA VAL A 65 -10.11 -26.21 16.82
C VAL A 65 -9.89 -27.62 17.41
N GLU A 66 -8.83 -27.80 18.19
CA GLU A 66 -8.51 -29.09 18.85
C GLU A 66 -9.55 -29.47 19.92
N GLU A 67 -10.11 -28.48 20.63
CA GLU A 67 -11.08 -28.71 21.71
C GLU A 67 -12.55 -28.77 21.23
N ASN A 68 -12.82 -28.66 19.91
CA ASN A 68 -14.17 -28.58 19.32
C ASN A 68 -15.07 -27.54 20.04
N SER A 69 -14.44 -26.50 20.58
CA SER A 69 -15.04 -25.61 21.56
C SER A 69 -15.39 -24.29 20.87
N THR A 70 -16.67 -24.01 20.74
CA THR A 70 -17.23 -22.76 20.19
C THR A 70 -16.89 -21.50 21.00
N SER A 71 -16.14 -21.64 22.10
CA SER A 71 -15.71 -20.52 22.93
C SER A 71 -14.27 -20.74 23.37
N LEU A 72 -13.39 -19.86 22.90
CA LEU A 72 -12.06 -19.70 23.46
C LEU A 72 -12.10 -19.57 24.98
N PRO A 73 -11.16 -20.15 25.73
CA PRO A 73 -11.04 -19.92 27.17
C PRO A 73 -10.35 -18.56 27.40
N MET A 74 -10.95 -17.51 26.87
CA MET A 74 -10.67 -16.15 27.28
C MET A 74 -11.94 -15.66 27.94
N VAL A 75 -11.85 -15.24 29.20
CA VAL A 75 -12.99 -14.63 29.90
C VAL A 75 -13.46 -13.46 29.05
N GLU A 76 -14.64 -13.63 28.45
CA GLU A 76 -15.29 -12.62 27.64
C GLU A 76 -15.44 -11.35 28.50
N GLY A 77 -14.91 -10.23 28.00
CA GLY A 77 -14.86 -8.97 28.74
C GLY A 77 -13.57 -8.68 29.51
N SER A 78 -12.61 -9.61 29.57
CA SER A 78 -11.28 -9.28 30.12
C SER A 78 -10.54 -8.24 29.28
N THR A 79 -9.67 -7.45 29.91
CA THR A 79 -8.85 -6.43 29.22
C THR A 79 -7.97 -7.03 28.13
N LEU A 80 -7.41 -8.22 28.37
CA LEU A 80 -6.62 -8.97 27.40
C LEU A 80 -7.47 -9.44 26.21
N PHE A 81 -8.67 -9.98 26.46
CA PHE A 81 -9.60 -10.40 25.41
C PHE A 81 -10.02 -9.24 24.51
N ARG A 82 -10.36 -8.10 25.11
CA ARG A 82 -10.72 -6.89 24.36
C ARG A 82 -9.55 -6.42 23.48
N LYS A 83 -8.35 -6.33 24.06
CA LYS A 83 -7.14 -5.93 23.33
C LYS A 83 -6.83 -6.86 22.17
N LEU A 84 -6.87 -8.18 22.37
CA LEU A 84 -6.65 -9.15 21.29
C LEU A 84 -7.73 -9.08 20.21
N THR A 85 -8.98 -8.83 20.59
CA THR A 85 -10.09 -8.68 19.64
C THR A 85 -9.94 -7.42 18.77
N GLU A 86 -9.59 -6.29 19.38
CA GLU A 86 -9.34 -5.03 18.68
C GLU A 86 -8.16 -5.16 17.70
N VAL A 87 -7.05 -5.75 18.17
CA VAL A 87 -5.86 -5.95 17.33
C VAL A 87 -6.15 -6.96 16.22
N ARG A 88 -6.89 -8.05 16.49
CA ARG A 88 -7.31 -9.00 15.45
C ARG A 88 -8.10 -8.29 14.35
N LYS A 89 -9.07 -7.43 14.71
CA LYS A 89 -9.86 -6.67 13.73
C LYS A 89 -8.96 -5.83 12.83
N PHE A 90 -8.01 -5.09 13.42
CA PHE A 90 -7.02 -4.33 12.66
C PHE A 90 -6.21 -5.22 11.71
N LEU A 91 -5.70 -6.36 12.19
CA LEU A 91 -4.91 -7.31 11.40
C LEU A 91 -5.72 -8.01 10.31
N CYS A 92 -7.03 -8.23 10.50
CA CYS A 92 -7.92 -8.80 9.49
C CYS A 92 -8.24 -7.81 8.36
N GLU A 93 -8.08 -6.51 8.58
CA GLU A 93 -8.38 -5.47 7.59
C GLU A 93 -7.13 -4.95 6.88
N ASP A 94 -5.94 -5.15 7.43
CA ASP A 94 -4.68 -4.73 6.80
C ASP A 94 -4.39 -5.51 5.50
N PHE A 95 -3.90 -4.78 4.50
CA PHE A 95 -3.48 -5.31 3.19
C PHE A 95 -1.99 -5.12 2.92
N SER A 96 -1.26 -4.43 3.81
CA SER A 96 0.06 -3.90 3.51
C SER A 96 1.19 -4.71 4.15
N MET A 97 1.03 -5.16 5.39
CA MET A 97 2.10 -5.82 6.16
C MET A 97 1.77 -7.25 6.55
N THR A 98 0.49 -7.56 6.77
CA THR A 98 0.08 -8.80 7.43
C THR A 98 0.42 -10.06 6.64
N GLY A 99 0.43 -10.00 5.31
CA GLY A 99 0.87 -11.11 4.46
C GLY A 99 2.35 -11.50 4.66
N PHE A 100 3.14 -10.59 5.24
CA PHE A 100 4.54 -10.83 5.58
C PHE A 100 4.72 -11.45 6.98
N LEU A 101 3.74 -11.34 7.88
CA LEU A 101 3.83 -11.91 9.24
C LEU A 101 3.88 -13.45 9.28
N LEU A 102 3.70 -14.13 8.15
CA LEU A 102 3.85 -15.58 8.03
C LEU A 102 5.28 -16.05 7.75
N ASP A 103 6.20 -15.15 7.40
CA ASP A 103 7.53 -15.55 6.96
C ASP A 103 8.43 -15.94 8.15
N GLU A 104 9.23 -16.99 8.00
CA GLU A 104 10.04 -17.56 9.10
C GLU A 104 11.17 -16.63 9.57
N ASN A 105 11.68 -15.78 8.68
CA ASN A 105 12.87 -14.94 8.89
C ASN A 105 12.54 -13.48 9.21
N ILE A 106 11.34 -13.22 9.75
CA ILE A 106 10.89 -11.89 10.19
C ILE A 106 11.94 -11.12 11.02
N LYS A 107 12.68 -11.82 11.89
CA LYS A 107 13.70 -11.20 12.76
C LYS A 107 14.85 -10.53 12.00
N ASN A 108 15.08 -10.95 10.76
CA ASN A 108 16.18 -10.44 9.93
C ASN A 108 15.74 -9.30 9.02
N TRP A 109 14.49 -8.88 9.11
CA TRP A 109 13.97 -7.84 8.25
C TRP A 109 14.43 -6.47 8.69
N THR A 110 14.51 -5.60 7.70
CA THR A 110 14.81 -4.19 7.89
C THR A 110 13.58 -3.39 7.48
N THR A 111 13.44 -2.18 8.00
CA THR A 111 12.38 -1.27 7.55
C THR A 111 12.54 -1.01 6.06
N GLN A 112 11.55 -1.40 5.28
CA GLN A 112 11.43 -1.15 3.85
C GLN A 112 10.28 -0.21 3.60
N CYS A 113 10.22 0.35 2.41
CA CYS A 113 8.97 0.92 1.96
C CYS A 113 8.12 -0.15 1.31
N VAL A 114 6.84 -0.20 1.65
CA VAL A 114 5.89 -1.04 0.93
C VAL A 114 4.69 -0.26 0.41
N TRP A 115 4.10 -0.74 -0.68
CA TRP A 115 2.93 -0.13 -1.30
C TRP A 115 2.05 -1.20 -1.95
N ASN A 116 0.73 -1.06 -1.82
CA ASN A 116 -0.26 -2.05 -2.23
C ASN A 116 -1.15 -1.57 -3.39
N GLY A 117 -0.76 -0.48 -4.06
CA GLY A 117 -1.53 0.14 -5.15
C GLY A 117 -2.75 0.97 -4.73
N ARG A 118 -3.23 0.87 -3.49
CA ARG A 118 -4.43 1.57 -3.01
C ARG A 118 -4.14 2.88 -2.30
N ASP A 119 -3.08 2.89 -1.50
CA ASP A 119 -2.72 4.05 -0.72
C ASP A 119 -2.04 5.10 -1.62
N TYR A 120 -2.24 6.39 -1.36
CA TYR A 120 -1.54 7.42 -2.14
C TYR A 120 -0.03 7.38 -1.93
N ASN A 121 0.43 6.81 -0.81
CA ASN A 121 1.84 6.73 -0.45
C ASN A 121 2.20 5.32 0.00
N GLY A 122 3.48 4.96 -0.18
CA GLY A 122 4.04 3.80 0.48
C GLY A 122 4.17 4.05 1.99
N ILE A 123 4.20 2.98 2.76
CA ILE A 123 4.36 3.03 4.22
C ILE A 123 5.67 2.32 4.58
N CYS A 124 6.42 2.91 5.51
CA CYS A 124 7.64 2.29 6.01
C CYS A 124 7.29 1.18 7.00
N MET A 125 7.66 -0.05 6.69
CA MET A 125 7.41 -1.23 7.53
C MET A 125 8.43 -2.33 7.27
N PRO A 126 8.66 -3.24 8.22
CA PRO A 126 9.52 -4.39 7.98
C PRO A 126 9.00 -5.26 6.85
N ALA A 127 9.87 -5.54 5.88
CA ALA A 127 9.57 -6.43 4.79
C ALA A 127 10.86 -7.17 4.38
N PRO A 128 10.75 -8.35 3.73
CA PRO A 128 11.93 -9.00 3.20
C PRO A 128 12.54 -8.09 2.12
N PHE A 129 13.86 -8.03 2.04
CA PHE A 129 14.50 -7.33 0.93
C PHE A 129 15.78 -8.04 0.52
N LYS A 130 15.91 -8.28 -0.79
CA LYS A 130 17.12 -8.88 -1.36
C LYS A 130 18.09 -7.76 -1.71
N THR A 131 19.34 -7.88 -1.28
CA THR A 131 20.32 -6.79 -1.29
C THR A 131 20.75 -6.33 -2.69
N ASP A 132 20.44 -7.11 -3.72
CA ASP A 132 20.83 -6.92 -5.12
C ASP A 132 19.82 -6.12 -5.95
N VAL A 133 18.59 -5.90 -5.47
CA VAL A 133 17.54 -5.17 -6.20
C VAL A 133 17.21 -3.82 -5.56
N ILE A 134 16.68 -2.87 -6.34
CA ILE A 134 16.23 -1.56 -5.84
C ILE A 134 14.77 -1.63 -5.36
N TYR A 135 13.99 -2.50 -6.01
CA TYR A 135 12.63 -2.85 -5.65
C TYR A 135 12.35 -4.27 -6.11
N TYR A 136 11.34 -4.88 -5.51
CA TYR A 136 10.67 -6.04 -6.07
C TYR A 136 9.18 -5.92 -5.79
N TYR A 137 8.39 -6.81 -6.40
CA TYR A 137 6.98 -6.91 -6.12
C TYR A 137 6.59 -8.37 -5.90
N VAL A 138 5.54 -8.57 -5.12
CA VAL A 138 4.83 -9.83 -4.97
C VAL A 138 3.62 -9.74 -5.87
N GLU A 139 3.54 -10.64 -6.84
CA GLU A 139 2.42 -10.70 -7.77
C GLU A 139 1.07 -10.74 -7.05
N LYS A 140 0.06 -10.11 -7.64
CA LYS A 140 -1.31 -10.02 -7.12
C LYS A 140 -1.85 -11.35 -6.61
N ASN A 141 -1.73 -12.43 -7.39
CA ASN A 141 -2.25 -13.74 -6.99
C ASN A 141 -1.50 -14.34 -5.79
N GLU A 142 -0.19 -14.13 -5.72
CA GLU A 142 0.62 -14.58 -4.59
C GLU A 142 0.32 -13.76 -3.34
N TRP A 143 0.17 -12.43 -3.47
CA TRP A 143 -0.16 -11.56 -2.35
C TRP A 143 -1.54 -11.87 -1.77
N LYS A 144 -2.54 -12.10 -2.63
CA LYS A 144 -3.88 -12.56 -2.22
C LYS A 144 -3.81 -13.83 -1.39
N LYS A 145 -3.07 -14.84 -1.85
CA LYS A 145 -2.91 -16.12 -1.14
C LYS A 145 -2.26 -15.93 0.22
N ARG A 146 -1.24 -15.07 0.32
CA ARG A 146 -0.58 -14.76 1.59
C ARG A 146 -1.54 -14.10 2.59
N LEU A 147 -2.31 -13.11 2.15
CA LEU A 147 -3.30 -12.43 2.99
C LEU A 147 -4.42 -13.39 3.44
N GLN A 148 -4.94 -14.23 2.53
CA GLN A 148 -5.96 -15.23 2.87
C GLN A 148 -5.45 -16.20 3.93
N ARG A 149 -4.29 -16.83 3.68
CA ARG A 149 -3.66 -17.77 4.62
C ARG A 149 -3.43 -17.14 5.98
N TYR A 150 -2.97 -15.88 6.02
CA TYR A 150 -2.75 -15.18 7.27
C TYR A 150 -4.05 -14.98 8.05
N ARG A 151 -5.09 -14.48 7.38
CA ARG A 151 -6.40 -14.20 7.97
C ARG A 151 -7.08 -15.45 8.49
N GLU A 152 -6.97 -16.57 7.77
CA GLU A 152 -7.43 -17.88 8.22
C GLU A 152 -6.70 -18.31 9.51
N LYS A 153 -5.37 -18.17 9.53
CA LYS A 153 -4.51 -18.60 10.64
C LYS A 153 -4.81 -17.87 11.95
N ILE A 154 -5.16 -16.59 11.89
CA ILE A 154 -5.51 -15.78 13.08
C ILE A 154 -7.01 -15.78 13.39
N GLY A 155 -7.82 -16.54 12.65
CA GLY A 155 -9.25 -16.70 12.92
C GLY A 155 -10.10 -15.48 12.57
N CYS A 156 -9.82 -14.84 11.43
CA CYS A 156 -10.73 -13.88 10.82
C CYS A 156 -12.00 -14.57 10.29
N SER A 157 -13.08 -13.81 10.16
CA SER A 157 -14.34 -14.29 9.56
C SER A 157 -14.18 -14.58 8.06
N ALA A 158 -15.04 -15.43 7.51
CA ALA A 158 -15.05 -15.74 6.06
C ALA A 158 -15.17 -14.47 5.19
N ARG A 159 -15.89 -13.45 5.66
CA ARG A 159 -15.99 -12.15 4.97
C ARG A 159 -14.67 -11.39 4.96
N GLU A 160 -13.92 -11.42 6.05
CA GLU A 160 -12.60 -10.78 6.14
C GLU A 160 -11.56 -11.52 5.30
N VAL A 161 -11.64 -12.85 5.25
CA VAL A 161 -10.81 -13.67 4.36
C VAL A 161 -11.10 -13.34 2.89
N SER A 162 -12.37 -13.31 2.47
CA SER A 162 -12.73 -13.03 1.07
C SER A 162 -12.37 -11.60 0.63
N LYS A 163 -12.36 -10.61 1.53
CA LYS A 163 -11.86 -9.26 1.23
C LYS A 163 -10.44 -9.28 0.64
N ALA A 164 -9.61 -10.28 0.98
CA ALA A 164 -8.26 -10.39 0.42
C ALA A 164 -8.26 -10.53 -1.11
N GLU A 165 -9.33 -11.01 -1.73
CA GLU A 165 -9.44 -11.15 -3.19
C GLU A 165 -9.40 -9.82 -3.94
N THR A 166 -9.71 -8.72 -3.24
CA THR A 166 -9.63 -7.37 -3.79
C THR A 166 -8.20 -6.82 -3.79
N ALA A 167 -7.25 -7.50 -3.14
CA ALA A 167 -5.87 -7.05 -3.04
C ALA A 167 -5.22 -6.98 -4.44
N GLU A 168 -4.36 -5.98 -4.62
CA GLU A 168 -3.51 -5.82 -5.79
C GLU A 168 -2.12 -6.41 -5.49
N GLU A 169 -1.17 -6.26 -6.42
CA GLU A 169 0.22 -6.62 -6.12
C GLU A 169 0.82 -5.76 -4.99
N GLN A 170 1.82 -6.34 -4.31
CA GLN A 170 2.52 -5.69 -3.21
C GLN A 170 3.93 -5.32 -3.66
N PHE A 171 4.26 -4.04 -3.59
CA PHE A 171 5.57 -3.53 -3.94
C PHE A 171 6.40 -3.32 -2.69
N VAL A 172 7.69 -3.63 -2.77
CA VAL A 172 8.66 -3.39 -1.71
C VAL A 172 9.88 -2.70 -2.29
N CYS A 173 10.16 -1.48 -1.82
CA CYS A 173 11.29 -0.66 -2.22
C CYS A 173 12.29 -0.48 -1.08
N ARG A 174 13.58 -0.43 -1.43
CA ARG A 174 14.70 -0.42 -0.46
C ARG A 174 14.56 0.64 0.63
N GLN A 175 14.12 1.84 0.25
CA GLN A 175 14.17 3.02 1.11
C GLN A 175 13.09 4.07 0.83
N ARG A 176 12.20 3.96 -0.17
CA ARG A 176 11.42 5.14 -0.66
C ARG A 176 9.91 4.94 -0.65
N CYS A 177 9.17 5.85 -0.01
CA CYS A 177 7.73 5.77 0.27
C CYS A 177 6.83 6.87 -0.29
N LEU A 178 7.32 7.63 -1.26
CA LEU A 178 6.46 8.60 -1.95
C LEU A 178 5.96 8.04 -3.26
N SER A 179 4.66 8.20 -3.50
CA SER A 179 4.18 8.48 -4.85
C SER A 179 4.40 9.96 -5.12
N ALA A 180 5.67 10.35 -5.27
CA ALA A 180 5.98 11.63 -5.90
C ALA A 180 5.87 11.36 -7.39
N GLY A 181 4.65 11.46 -7.92
CA GLY A 181 4.49 11.61 -9.34
C GLY A 181 5.42 12.73 -9.79
N ILE A 182 6.39 12.38 -10.64
CA ILE A 182 7.14 13.33 -11.48
C ILE A 182 6.13 14.24 -12.24
N SER A 183 4.87 13.84 -12.29
CA SER A 183 3.70 14.60 -12.71
C SER A 183 3.45 15.93 -11.99
N TYR A 184 3.69 16.17 -10.69
CA TYR A 184 3.23 17.48 -10.14
C TYR A 184 4.05 18.65 -10.69
N VAL A 185 5.38 18.52 -10.70
CA VAL A 185 6.25 19.58 -11.25
C VAL A 185 6.11 19.66 -12.76
N ALA A 186 6.07 18.53 -13.47
CA ALA A 186 5.84 18.54 -14.92
C ALA A 186 4.45 19.09 -15.30
N SER A 187 3.40 18.73 -14.57
CA SER A 187 2.03 19.24 -14.78
C SER A 187 1.91 20.70 -14.39
N MET A 188 2.56 21.15 -13.31
CA MET A 188 2.61 22.58 -12.97
C MET A 188 3.35 23.37 -14.04
N ILE A 189 4.46 22.86 -14.55
CA ILE A 189 5.18 23.49 -15.68
C ILE A 189 4.29 23.53 -16.91
N MET A 190 3.60 22.43 -17.26
CA MET A 190 2.66 22.41 -18.39
C MET A 190 1.53 23.42 -18.20
N ILE A 191 0.85 23.42 -17.05
CA ILE A 191 -0.25 24.35 -16.74
C ILE A 191 0.23 25.81 -16.81
N VAL A 192 1.40 26.12 -16.25
CA VAL A 192 1.98 27.48 -16.32
C VAL A 192 2.32 27.86 -17.76
N SER A 193 2.95 26.98 -18.53
CA SER A 193 3.24 27.22 -19.95
C SER A 193 1.96 27.44 -20.78
N PHE A 194 0.88 26.73 -20.46
CA PHE A 194 -0.42 26.93 -21.09
C PHE A 194 -1.08 28.25 -20.68
N CYS A 195 -1.07 28.60 -19.39
CA CYS A 195 -1.59 29.89 -18.91
C CYS A 195 -0.88 31.08 -19.58
N VAL A 196 0.45 31.02 -19.69
CA VAL A 196 1.24 32.05 -20.38
C VAL A 196 0.89 32.11 -21.87
N SER A 197 0.76 30.96 -22.54
CA SER A 197 0.41 30.91 -23.97
C SER A 197 -1.00 31.43 -24.24
N PHE A 198 -1.96 31.17 -23.35
CA PHE A 198 -3.33 31.69 -23.45
C PHE A 198 -3.37 33.21 -23.25
N MET A 199 -2.67 33.73 -22.23
CA MET A 199 -2.60 35.18 -21.96
C MET A 199 -1.94 35.95 -23.11
N ILE A 200 -0.95 35.38 -23.79
CA ILE A 200 -0.28 36.05 -24.93
C ILE A 200 -1.14 36.06 -26.19
N ASN A 201 -1.92 35.01 -26.44
CA ASN A 201 -2.60 34.82 -27.73
C ASN A 201 -4.10 35.18 -27.71
N CYS A 202 -4.75 35.16 -26.55
CA CYS A 202 -6.21 35.30 -26.44
C CYS A 202 -6.68 36.49 -25.57
N VAL A 203 -5.79 37.13 -24.80
CA VAL A 203 -6.02 38.44 -24.15
C VAL A 203 -5.33 39.53 -24.96
#